data_AF-A0A9X1VRN9-F1
#
_entry.id   AF-A0A9X1VRN9-F1
#
_cell.length_a   1.000
_cell.length_b   1.000
_cell.length_c   1.000
_cell.angle_alpha   90.00
_cell.angle_beta   90.00
_cell.angle_gamma   90.00
#
_symmetry.space_group_name_H-M   'P 1'
#
loop_
_entity.id
_entity.type
_entity.pdbx_description
1 polymer ?
#
loop_
_entity_poly.entity_id
_entity_poly.type
_entity_poly.pdbx_seq_one_letter_code
_entity_poly.pdbx_strand_id
1 'polypeptide(L)'
;MNKFKKSELSEKNYFEDDNGIKINKLLTLIESSEYYQNIIDYFKLDVNDETLIEIPGSMTMFAVLNSISKKYKKVDLLSNLNDIYFNYDDDEFKIEFLNTMTNTYFNNIEINELAALPIHSGERDFFTNLFDMDKYARQLINRGHRDILNQNLELLKSKEDYVKRYRLLHSVEDNKFFLRAIISEDRYFNYDNNLTFVIALLKLHYEKQASGVEYYLSFSEYNESYLRLYFRTSEMKELKGVGHLQNMLLVSNDEIKREALRFSTICSINFKTANDKTERLFIKPKDIKNKVLSISHGTGPDLAFESLEKFVKSKDIFESLCEEIKSVASIKEHNQIIHLVRSKIENSNTESIKKSKEDLKKVLLKDIKNTTQLLESFNKLMLLDGLEIDAKEYLRYVIYDALVNRK
;
A
#
# COMPACT_ATOMS: atom_id res chain seq x y z
N MET A 1 10.15 17.41 -0.30
CA MET A 1 9.62 16.07 -0.68
C MET A 1 8.39 15.60 0.16
N ASN A 2 7.40 16.46 0.47
CA ASN A 2 6.17 16.01 1.17
C ASN A 2 5.06 15.50 0.23
N LYS A 3 5.21 15.70 -1.08
CA LYS A 3 4.15 15.55 -2.10
C LYS A 3 3.69 14.10 -2.36
N PHE A 4 4.57 13.12 -2.15
CA PHE A 4 4.31 11.68 -2.41
C PHE A 4 4.26 10.85 -1.12
N LYS A 5 4.20 11.52 0.04
CA LYS A 5 4.08 10.85 1.33
C LYS A 5 2.72 10.15 1.40
N LYS A 6 2.71 8.95 1.98
CA LYS A 6 1.48 8.21 2.25
C LYS A 6 0.56 9.04 3.15
N SER A 7 -0.69 9.18 2.73
CA SER A 7 -1.78 9.80 3.47
C SER A 7 -2.67 8.73 4.08
N GLU A 8 -3.40 9.09 5.14
CA GLU A 8 -4.40 8.25 5.79
C GLU A 8 -5.77 8.94 5.65
N LEU A 9 -6.80 8.17 5.29
CA LEU A 9 -8.19 8.59 5.31
C LEU A 9 -8.94 7.65 6.25
N SER A 10 -9.60 8.19 7.27
CA SER A 10 -10.31 7.43 8.29
C SER A 10 -11.81 7.71 8.27
N GLU A 11 -12.60 6.94 9.03
CA GLU A 11 -14.06 7.14 9.15
C GLU A 11 -14.46 8.59 9.50
N LYS A 12 -13.59 9.34 10.19
CA LYS A 12 -13.82 10.75 10.54
C LYS A 12 -13.78 11.71 9.35
N ASN A 13 -13.23 11.25 8.23
CA ASN A 13 -12.99 12.05 7.04
C ASN A 13 -13.98 11.73 5.91
N TYR A 14 -14.87 10.77 6.10
CA TYR A 14 -15.84 10.38 5.08
C TYR A 14 -16.95 11.42 4.95
N PHE A 15 -17.55 11.48 3.76
CA PHE A 15 -18.77 12.25 3.56
C PHE A 15 -19.88 11.72 4.47
N GLU A 16 -20.70 12.63 5.03
CA GLU A 16 -21.73 12.26 6.01
C GLU A 16 -22.74 11.22 5.46
N ASP A 17 -23.04 11.30 4.15
CA ASP A 17 -23.96 10.40 3.46
C ASP A 17 -23.27 9.30 2.63
N ASP A 18 -22.01 8.96 2.95
CA ASP A 18 -21.25 7.93 2.25
C ASP A 18 -21.71 6.52 2.63
N ASN A 19 -22.81 6.08 2.02
CA ASN A 19 -23.39 4.76 2.21
C ASN A 19 -22.89 3.72 1.17
N GLY A 20 -22.06 4.13 0.22
CA GLY A 20 -21.68 3.29 -0.91
C GLY A 20 -21.47 4.06 -2.20
N ILE A 21 -21.19 3.34 -3.29
CA ILE A 21 -21.00 3.89 -4.63
C ILE A 21 -21.73 3.04 -5.68
N LYS A 22 -22.35 3.67 -6.69
CA LYS A 22 -22.98 2.96 -7.81
C LYS A 22 -21.93 2.29 -8.72
N ILE A 23 -22.23 1.13 -9.27
CA ILE A 23 -21.32 0.36 -10.15
C ILE A 23 -20.87 1.20 -11.35
N ASN A 24 -21.80 1.77 -12.12
CA ASN A 24 -21.48 2.61 -13.27
C ASN A 24 -20.53 3.76 -12.91
N LYS A 25 -20.74 4.40 -11.75
CA LYS A 25 -19.92 5.49 -11.26
C LYS A 25 -18.53 5.00 -10.88
N LEU A 26 -18.43 3.86 -10.20
CA LEU A 26 -17.17 3.24 -9.85
C LEU A 26 -16.33 2.91 -11.09
N LEU A 27 -16.97 2.37 -12.14
CA LEU A 27 -16.31 2.00 -13.39
C LEU A 27 -15.64 3.19 -14.10
N THR A 28 -16.11 4.42 -13.89
CA THR A 28 -15.48 5.62 -14.46
C THR A 28 -14.02 5.82 -14.04
N LEU A 29 -13.56 5.22 -12.94
CA LEU A 29 -12.15 5.29 -12.51
C LEU A 29 -11.19 4.56 -13.46
N ILE A 30 -11.71 3.62 -14.24
CA ILE A 30 -10.92 2.67 -15.03
C ILE A 30 -11.34 2.63 -16.51
N GLU A 31 -12.15 3.57 -16.99
CA GLU A 31 -12.59 3.63 -18.40
C GLU A 31 -11.41 3.64 -19.39
N SER A 32 -10.29 4.27 -19.02
CA SER A 32 -9.08 4.32 -19.84
C SER A 32 -8.12 3.15 -19.61
N SER A 33 -8.49 2.18 -18.76
CA SER A 33 -7.65 1.02 -18.45
C SER A 33 -7.69 0.00 -19.58
N GLU A 34 -6.54 -0.58 -19.92
CA GLU A 34 -6.45 -1.72 -20.85
C GLU A 34 -7.21 -2.96 -20.35
N TYR A 35 -7.49 -3.06 -19.04
CA TYR A 35 -8.21 -4.17 -18.42
C TYR A 35 -9.71 -3.90 -18.22
N TYR A 36 -10.24 -2.78 -18.74
CA TYR A 36 -11.65 -2.40 -18.54
C TYR A 36 -12.60 -3.52 -18.99
N GLN A 37 -12.43 -4.00 -20.22
CA GLN A 37 -13.31 -5.03 -20.77
C GLN A 37 -13.20 -6.35 -20.00
N ASN A 38 -11.99 -6.75 -19.58
CA ASN A 38 -11.81 -7.98 -18.81
C ASN A 38 -12.59 -7.93 -17.47
N ILE A 39 -12.68 -6.76 -16.83
CA ILE A 39 -13.47 -6.59 -15.59
C ILE A 39 -14.96 -6.71 -15.88
N ILE A 40 -15.44 -6.06 -16.94
CA ILE A 40 -16.85 -6.15 -17.36
C ILE A 40 -17.23 -7.61 -17.62
N ASP A 41 -16.39 -8.33 -18.37
CA ASP A 41 -16.65 -9.72 -18.75
C ASP A 41 -16.60 -10.67 -17.55
N TYR A 42 -15.58 -10.54 -16.69
CA TYR A 42 -15.40 -11.43 -15.53
C TYR A 42 -16.54 -11.29 -14.52
N PHE A 43 -16.93 -10.06 -14.17
CA PHE A 43 -18.01 -9.80 -13.23
C PHE A 43 -19.40 -9.80 -13.89
N LYS A 44 -19.48 -9.96 -15.22
CA LYS A 44 -20.72 -9.93 -16.02
C LYS A 44 -21.53 -8.65 -15.80
N LEU A 45 -20.85 -7.52 -15.88
CA LEU A 45 -21.43 -6.20 -15.57
C LEU A 45 -22.18 -5.61 -16.76
N ASP A 46 -23.26 -4.89 -16.46
CA ASP A 46 -23.78 -3.85 -17.36
C ASP A 46 -23.06 -2.54 -17.03
N VAL A 47 -22.48 -1.86 -18.03
CA VAL A 47 -21.77 -0.59 -17.86
C VAL A 47 -22.69 0.53 -17.34
N ASN A 48 -24.01 0.40 -17.55
CA ASN A 48 -25.01 1.32 -17.05
C ASN A 48 -25.61 0.90 -15.70
N ASP A 49 -25.09 -0.15 -15.07
CA ASP A 49 -25.60 -0.68 -13.81
C ASP A 49 -25.54 0.38 -12.70
N GLU A 50 -26.71 0.81 -12.24
CA GLU A 50 -26.86 1.77 -11.15
C GLU A 50 -26.94 1.12 -9.77
N THR A 51 -26.74 -0.20 -9.67
CA THR A 51 -26.74 -0.94 -8.42
C THR A 51 -25.72 -0.33 -7.45
N LEU A 52 -26.15 -0.14 -6.21
CA LEU A 52 -25.34 0.42 -5.15
C LEU A 52 -24.43 -0.66 -4.55
N ILE A 53 -23.12 -0.43 -4.57
CA ILE A 53 -22.16 -1.16 -3.74
C ILE A 53 -22.23 -0.55 -2.34
N GLU A 54 -23.01 -1.17 -1.46
CA GLU A 54 -23.24 -0.77 -0.08
C GLU A 54 -22.03 -1.02 0.82
N ILE A 55 -20.94 -0.30 0.57
CA ILE A 55 -19.73 -0.29 1.38
C ILE A 55 -19.46 1.16 1.81
N PRO A 56 -19.85 1.55 3.03
CA PRO A 56 -19.64 2.91 3.52
C PRO A 56 -18.17 3.32 3.47
N GLY A 57 -17.93 4.59 3.12
CA GLY A 57 -16.59 5.17 2.90
C GLY A 57 -16.05 5.01 1.47
N SER A 58 -16.71 4.21 0.63
CA SER A 58 -16.28 3.97 -0.75
C SER A 58 -16.42 5.20 -1.65
N MET A 59 -17.46 6.04 -1.46
CA MET A 59 -17.64 7.23 -2.28
C MET A 59 -16.56 8.28 -2.00
N THR A 60 -16.16 8.42 -0.74
CA THR A 60 -15.07 9.30 -0.32
C THR A 60 -13.75 8.83 -0.91
N MET A 61 -13.45 7.52 -0.82
CA MET A 61 -12.22 6.97 -1.39
C MET A 61 -12.20 7.09 -2.92
N PHE A 62 -13.34 6.89 -3.59
CA PHE A 62 -13.48 7.15 -5.03
C PHE A 62 -13.12 8.61 -5.37
N ALA A 63 -13.64 9.57 -4.62
CA ALA A 63 -13.36 10.99 -4.85
C ALA A 63 -11.87 11.31 -4.68
N VAL A 64 -11.22 10.71 -3.68
CA VAL A 64 -9.77 10.82 -3.45
C VAL A 64 -8.98 10.26 -4.64
N LEU A 65 -9.26 9.03 -5.08
CA LEU A 65 -8.56 8.42 -6.21
C LEU A 65 -8.77 9.19 -7.50
N ASN A 66 -9.99 9.62 -7.77
CA ASN A 66 -10.31 10.45 -8.94
C ASN A 66 -9.55 11.78 -8.92
N SER A 67 -9.41 12.41 -7.75
CA SER A 67 -8.61 13.62 -7.58
C SER A 67 -7.14 13.38 -7.91
N ILE A 68 -6.56 12.28 -7.41
CA ILE A 68 -5.19 11.85 -7.72
C ILE A 68 -5.02 11.64 -9.23
N SER A 69 -5.94 10.92 -9.90
CA SER A 69 -5.88 10.65 -11.34
C SER A 69 -6.03 11.90 -12.23
N LYS A 70 -6.64 12.97 -11.70
CA LYS A 70 -6.70 14.28 -12.36
C LYS A 70 -5.38 15.03 -12.20
N LYS A 71 -4.79 14.99 -11.01
CA LYS A 71 -3.53 15.68 -10.69
C LYS A 71 -2.31 15.01 -11.33
N TYR A 72 -2.32 13.70 -11.45
CA TYR A 72 -1.18 12.92 -11.92
C TYR A 72 -1.55 11.99 -13.06
N LYS A 73 -0.79 12.07 -14.16
CA LYS A 73 -0.84 11.12 -15.27
C LYS A 73 0.33 10.15 -15.17
N LYS A 74 0.01 8.86 -15.17
CA LYS A 74 0.99 7.78 -15.16
C LYS A 74 1.26 7.38 -16.60
N VAL A 75 2.53 7.36 -16.98
CA VAL A 75 2.95 7.08 -18.35
C VAL A 75 4.18 6.22 -18.29
N ASP A 76 4.17 5.10 -19.00
CA ASP A 76 5.35 4.27 -19.14
C ASP A 76 6.06 4.65 -20.45
N LEU A 77 7.34 5.05 -20.36
CA LEU A 77 8.17 5.44 -21.49
C LEU A 77 9.14 4.31 -21.83
N LEU A 78 9.10 3.80 -23.06
CA LEU A 78 10.15 2.93 -23.57
C LEU A 78 11.29 3.82 -24.07
N SER A 79 12.49 3.66 -23.52
CA SER A 79 13.64 4.49 -23.89
C SER A 79 14.92 3.67 -23.91
N ASN A 80 15.80 4.00 -24.84
CA ASN A 80 17.15 3.46 -24.89
C ASN A 80 18.04 4.22 -23.91
N LEU A 81 18.94 3.52 -23.24
CA LEU A 81 19.87 4.14 -22.30
C LEU A 81 20.74 5.25 -22.94
N ASN A 82 21.03 5.15 -24.23
CA ASN A 82 21.77 6.18 -24.97
C ASN A 82 20.99 7.49 -25.13
N ASP A 83 19.65 7.45 -25.06
CA ASP A 83 18.78 8.63 -25.11
C ASP A 83 18.56 9.26 -23.72
N ILE A 84 19.37 8.87 -22.73
CA ILE A 84 19.23 9.28 -21.34
C ILE A 84 20.47 10.02 -20.84
N TYR A 85 20.26 11.18 -20.21
CA TYR A 85 21.32 12.03 -19.66
C TYR A 85 21.05 12.39 -18.20
N PHE A 86 22.08 12.89 -17.51
CA PHE A 86 22.00 13.26 -16.10
C PHE A 86 22.01 14.78 -15.95
N ASN A 87 20.97 15.28 -15.30
CA ASN A 87 20.83 16.67 -14.94
C ASN A 87 20.97 16.80 -13.41
N TYR A 88 21.73 17.80 -12.98
CA TYR A 88 21.98 18.09 -11.57
C TYR A 88 21.61 19.53 -11.20
N ASP A 89 20.77 20.17 -12.01
CA ASP A 89 20.24 21.50 -11.78
C ASP A 89 19.43 21.52 -10.48
N ASP A 90 19.54 22.63 -9.76
CA ASP A 90 18.93 22.84 -8.44
C ASP A 90 19.43 21.88 -7.34
N ASP A 91 20.63 21.30 -7.52
CA ASP A 91 21.22 20.30 -6.62
C ASP A 91 20.43 19.00 -6.48
N GLU A 92 19.46 18.76 -7.36
CA GLU A 92 18.68 17.53 -7.42
C GLU A 92 19.17 16.63 -8.56
N PHE A 93 19.35 15.33 -8.30
CA PHE A 93 19.62 14.35 -9.35
C PHE A 93 18.35 14.13 -10.19
N LYS A 94 18.41 14.49 -11.47
CA LYS A 94 17.33 14.33 -12.45
C LYS A 94 17.83 13.47 -13.62
N ILE A 95 16.91 12.73 -14.22
CA ILE A 95 17.17 11.90 -15.39
C ILE A 95 16.47 12.56 -16.58
N GLU A 96 17.25 12.96 -17.57
CA GLU A 96 16.76 13.55 -18.82
C GLU A 96 16.53 12.46 -19.84
N PHE A 97 15.38 12.49 -20.50
CA PHE A 97 15.01 11.60 -21.59
C PHE A 97 14.87 12.40 -22.87
N LEU A 98 15.50 11.94 -23.94
CA LEU A 98 15.32 12.44 -25.30
C LEU A 98 14.35 11.56 -26.10
N ASN A 99 13.93 12.04 -27.27
CA ASN A 99 13.14 11.28 -28.25
C ASN A 99 11.81 10.73 -27.68
N THR A 100 11.20 11.46 -26.75
CA THR A 100 10.05 10.97 -25.98
C THR A 100 8.72 10.95 -26.76
N MET A 101 8.63 11.67 -27.89
CA MET A 101 7.43 11.69 -28.74
C MET A 101 7.13 10.36 -29.44
N THR A 102 8.00 9.35 -29.33
CA THR A 102 7.67 7.97 -29.71
C THR A 102 6.50 7.41 -28.89
N ASN A 103 6.28 7.94 -27.68
CA ASN A 103 5.12 7.64 -26.86
C ASN A 103 3.93 8.56 -27.22
N THR A 104 2.75 7.96 -27.37
CA THR A 104 1.52 8.68 -27.77
C THR A 104 1.14 9.82 -26.83
N TYR A 105 1.36 9.66 -25.51
CA TYR A 105 1.06 10.71 -24.54
C TYR A 105 1.96 11.93 -24.74
N PHE A 106 3.28 11.73 -24.85
CA PHE A 106 4.24 12.82 -25.02
C PHE A 106 4.11 13.51 -26.39
N ASN A 107 3.81 12.73 -27.44
CA ASN A 107 3.49 13.29 -28.75
C ASN A 107 2.28 14.24 -28.70
N ASN A 108 1.21 13.86 -27.98
CA ASN A 108 -0.01 14.66 -27.87
C ASN A 108 0.19 15.98 -27.12
N ILE A 109 1.19 16.07 -26.24
CA ILE A 109 1.54 17.28 -25.50
C ILE A 109 2.82 17.96 -26.03
N GLU A 110 3.31 17.52 -27.19
CA GLU A 110 4.47 18.08 -27.90
C GLU A 110 5.76 18.15 -27.06
N ILE A 111 6.00 17.13 -26.22
CA ILE A 111 7.22 17.02 -25.42
C ILE A 111 8.16 16.02 -26.10
N ASN A 112 9.31 16.52 -26.58
CA ASN A 112 10.37 15.67 -27.13
C ASN A 112 11.46 15.34 -26.10
N GLU A 113 11.67 16.22 -25.14
CA GLU A 113 12.69 16.08 -24.10
C GLU A 113 12.08 16.40 -22.73
N LEU A 114 12.42 15.63 -21.71
CA LEU A 114 11.95 15.89 -20.34
C LEU A 114 13.00 15.52 -19.30
N ALA A 115 13.05 16.28 -18.21
CA ALA A 115 13.81 15.95 -17.01
C ALA A 115 12.85 15.38 -15.94
N ALA A 116 13.12 14.16 -15.49
CA ALA A 116 12.34 13.49 -14.46
C ALA A 116 13.12 13.40 -13.14
N LEU A 117 12.50 13.86 -12.05
CA LEU A 117 13.04 13.70 -10.70
C LEU A 117 12.73 12.28 -10.20
N PRO A 118 13.74 11.47 -9.82
CA PRO A 118 13.48 10.16 -9.25
C PRO A 118 12.75 10.25 -7.90
N ILE A 119 11.72 9.44 -7.73
CA ILE A 119 10.95 9.27 -6.50
C ILE A 119 10.79 7.79 -6.18
N HIS A 120 10.36 7.46 -4.96
CA HIS A 120 10.21 6.08 -4.50
C HIS A 120 11.50 5.26 -4.68
N SER A 121 11.50 4.24 -5.55
CA SER A 121 12.68 3.44 -5.87
C SER A 121 13.41 3.91 -7.13
N GLY A 122 12.91 4.90 -7.88
CA GLY A 122 13.44 5.29 -9.19
C GLY A 122 14.95 5.51 -9.23
N GLU A 123 15.52 6.23 -8.23
CA GLU A 123 16.97 6.46 -8.15
C GLU A 123 17.73 5.15 -7.91
N ARG A 124 17.24 4.34 -6.96
CA ARG A 124 17.87 3.06 -6.62
C ARG A 124 17.77 2.08 -7.77
N ASP A 125 16.62 2.01 -8.44
CA ASP A 125 16.39 1.15 -9.59
C ASP A 125 17.30 1.56 -10.73
N PHE A 126 17.51 2.86 -10.93
CA PHE A 126 18.45 3.38 -11.91
C PHE A 126 19.88 2.88 -11.63
N PHE A 127 20.42 3.17 -10.45
CA PHE A 127 21.81 2.81 -10.18
C PHE A 127 22.04 1.33 -9.87
N THR A 128 21.08 0.63 -9.26
CA THR A 128 21.20 -0.78 -8.90
C THR A 128 20.87 -1.68 -10.09
N ASN A 129 19.72 -1.49 -10.72
CA ASN A 129 19.23 -2.47 -11.71
C ASN A 129 19.89 -2.30 -13.08
N LEU A 130 20.40 -1.10 -13.39
CA LEU A 130 21.10 -0.86 -14.66
C LEU A 130 22.61 -1.00 -14.54
N PHE A 131 23.20 -0.67 -13.39
CA PHE A 131 24.66 -0.53 -13.26
C PHE A 131 25.29 -1.16 -12.00
N ASP A 132 24.49 -1.74 -11.10
CA ASP A 132 24.94 -2.30 -9.80
C ASP A 132 25.84 -1.35 -8.97
N MET A 133 25.57 -0.04 -9.00
CA MET A 133 26.47 0.99 -8.45
C MET A 133 25.82 1.96 -7.44
N ASP A 134 24.63 1.66 -6.91
CA ASP A 134 23.84 2.57 -6.04
C ASP A 134 24.64 3.20 -4.89
N LYS A 135 25.40 2.40 -4.14
CA LYS A 135 26.22 2.91 -3.03
C LYS A 135 27.32 3.85 -3.51
N TYR A 136 27.96 3.52 -4.63
CA TYR A 136 29.04 4.29 -5.22
C TYR A 136 28.51 5.63 -5.76
N ALA A 137 27.44 5.58 -6.56
CA ALA A 137 26.79 6.76 -7.13
C ALA A 137 26.32 7.72 -6.04
N ARG A 138 25.64 7.24 -4.99
CA ARG A 138 25.22 8.10 -3.88
C ARG A 138 26.39 8.76 -3.16
N GLN A 139 27.51 8.06 -2.96
CA GLN A 139 28.68 8.68 -2.34
C GLN A 139 29.27 9.80 -3.20
N LEU A 140 29.34 9.61 -4.52
CA LEU A 140 29.83 10.65 -5.42
C LEU A 140 28.90 11.86 -5.47
N ILE A 141 27.58 11.63 -5.59
CA ILE A 141 26.57 12.71 -5.58
C ILE A 141 26.67 13.51 -4.28
N ASN A 142 26.70 12.84 -3.12
CA ASN A 142 26.76 13.48 -1.82
C ASN A 142 28.06 14.25 -1.56
N ARG A 143 29.15 13.89 -2.26
CA ARG A 143 30.46 14.57 -2.16
C ARG A 143 30.68 15.62 -3.26
N GLY A 144 29.70 15.84 -4.15
CA GLY A 144 29.81 16.77 -5.27
C GLY A 144 30.72 16.28 -6.42
N HIS A 145 31.09 14.99 -6.44
CA HIS A 145 31.93 14.38 -7.49
C HIS A 145 31.07 13.87 -8.66
N ARG A 146 30.19 14.73 -9.18
CA ARG A 146 29.20 14.40 -10.22
C ARG A 146 29.86 14.15 -11.58
N ASP A 147 30.97 14.81 -11.86
CA ASP A 147 31.80 14.64 -13.05
C ASP A 147 32.35 13.20 -13.18
N ILE A 148 32.85 12.64 -12.07
CA ILE A 148 33.34 11.25 -12.02
C ILE A 148 32.19 10.28 -12.29
N LEU A 149 31.02 10.53 -11.69
CA LEU A 149 29.84 9.69 -11.90
C LEU A 149 29.40 9.72 -13.37
N ASN A 150 29.32 10.91 -13.98
CA ASN A 150 28.94 11.06 -15.39
C ASN A 150 29.91 10.34 -16.34
N GLN A 151 31.21 10.49 -16.16
CA GLN A 151 32.20 9.79 -16.99
C GLN A 151 32.04 8.27 -16.91
N ASN A 152 31.82 7.74 -15.71
CA ASN A 152 31.63 6.31 -15.52
C ASN A 152 30.31 5.82 -16.13
N LEU A 153 29.22 6.59 -16.00
CA LEU A 153 27.94 6.22 -16.60
C LEU A 153 28.01 6.23 -18.12
N GLU A 154 28.66 7.23 -18.74
CA GLU A 154 28.89 7.25 -20.19
C GLU A 154 29.75 6.07 -20.66
N LEU A 155 30.78 5.70 -19.89
CA LEU A 155 31.56 4.49 -20.18
C LEU A 155 30.71 3.22 -20.10
N LEU A 156 29.86 3.08 -19.07
CA LEU A 156 28.97 1.92 -18.92
C LEU A 156 27.93 1.86 -20.04
N LYS A 157 27.30 3.00 -20.38
CA LYS A 157 26.39 3.14 -21.53
C LYS A 157 27.02 2.67 -22.83
N SER A 158 28.31 2.98 -23.06
CA SER A 158 29.02 2.54 -24.27
C SER A 158 29.23 1.02 -24.37
N LYS A 159 29.01 0.26 -23.29
CA LYS A 159 29.20 -1.20 -23.24
C LYS A 159 27.90 -1.98 -23.34
N GLU A 160 26.76 -1.33 -23.14
CA GLU A 160 25.47 -1.99 -23.00
C GLU A 160 24.40 -1.25 -23.78
N ASP A 161 23.67 -1.98 -24.64
CA ASP A 161 22.53 -1.44 -25.36
C ASP A 161 21.24 -1.97 -24.74
N TYR A 162 20.70 -1.21 -23.78
CA TYR A 162 19.48 -1.57 -23.08
C TYR A 162 18.34 -0.63 -23.43
N VAL A 163 17.25 -1.22 -23.91
CA VAL A 163 15.94 -0.60 -23.90
C VAL A 163 15.22 -1.02 -22.62
N LYS A 164 14.71 -0.04 -21.87
CA LYS A 164 13.94 -0.27 -20.64
C LYS A 164 12.65 0.53 -20.66
N ARG A 165 11.70 0.09 -19.83
CA ARG A 165 10.46 0.81 -19.60
C ARG A 165 10.56 1.59 -18.31
N TYR A 166 10.49 2.91 -18.43
CA TYR A 166 10.60 3.89 -17.36
C TYR A 166 9.21 4.33 -16.94
N ARG A 167 8.86 4.08 -15.67
CA ARG A 167 7.53 4.40 -15.15
C ARG A 167 7.49 5.84 -14.69
N LEU A 168 6.99 6.72 -15.54
CA LEU A 168 6.92 8.15 -15.28
C LEU A 168 5.58 8.55 -14.64
N LEU A 169 5.63 9.67 -13.95
CA LEU A 169 4.48 10.36 -13.40
C LEU A 169 4.57 11.84 -13.83
N HIS A 170 3.58 12.31 -14.56
CA HIS A 170 3.43 13.71 -14.93
C HIS A 170 2.45 14.37 -13.95
N SER A 171 2.93 15.31 -13.14
CA SER A 171 2.10 16.22 -12.35
C SER A 171 1.55 17.33 -13.23
N VAL A 172 0.27 17.23 -13.61
CA VAL A 172 -0.39 18.13 -14.59
C VAL A 172 -0.38 19.59 -14.12
N GLU A 173 -0.61 19.82 -12.82
CA GLU A 173 -0.69 21.17 -12.25
C GLU A 173 0.64 21.95 -12.33
N ASP A 174 1.76 21.24 -12.14
CA ASP A 174 3.09 21.86 -12.04
C ASP A 174 3.93 21.63 -13.30
N ASN A 175 3.41 20.88 -14.29
CA ASN A 175 4.13 20.37 -15.46
C ASN A 175 5.50 19.76 -15.11
N LYS A 176 5.54 18.92 -14.06
CA LYS A 176 6.76 18.25 -13.58
C LYS A 176 6.68 16.75 -13.79
N PHE A 177 7.81 16.16 -14.16
CA PHE A 177 7.96 14.72 -14.36
C PHE A 177 8.72 14.07 -13.23
N PHE A 178 8.30 12.86 -12.87
CA PHE A 178 8.93 12.07 -11.83
C PHE A 178 9.15 10.64 -12.32
N LEU A 179 10.32 10.07 -12.05
CA LEU A 179 10.60 8.66 -12.31
C LEU A 179 10.26 7.84 -11.07
N ARG A 180 9.28 6.95 -11.17
CA ARG A 180 8.82 6.13 -10.04
C ARG A 180 9.59 4.82 -9.91
N ALA A 181 9.87 4.19 -11.05
CA ALA A 181 10.48 2.87 -11.13
C ALA A 181 11.03 2.61 -12.54
N ILE A 182 11.89 1.59 -12.65
CA ILE A 182 12.37 1.07 -13.94
C ILE A 182 12.04 -0.42 -13.98
N ILE A 183 11.34 -0.85 -15.02
CA ILE A 183 10.88 -2.23 -15.20
C ILE A 183 11.41 -2.81 -16.51
N SER A 184 11.42 -4.15 -16.57
CA SER A 184 11.71 -4.86 -17.81
C SER A 184 10.65 -4.55 -18.87
N GLU A 185 11.04 -4.68 -20.14
CA GLU A 185 10.13 -4.51 -21.27
C GLU A 185 8.99 -5.54 -21.25
N ASP A 186 9.32 -6.79 -20.89
CA ASP A 186 8.37 -7.90 -20.92
C ASP A 186 7.78 -8.21 -19.54
N ARG A 187 6.51 -8.65 -19.57
CA ARG A 187 5.75 -9.28 -18.46
C ARG A 187 5.41 -8.37 -17.28
N TYR A 188 5.20 -7.08 -17.52
CA TYR A 188 4.66 -6.19 -16.49
C TYR A 188 3.24 -5.74 -16.83
N PHE A 189 2.28 -6.17 -16.04
CA PHE A 189 0.86 -5.82 -16.13
C PHE A 189 0.52 -4.73 -15.09
N ASN A 190 -0.15 -3.68 -15.55
CA ASN A 190 -0.39 -2.48 -14.76
C ASN A 190 -1.70 -2.56 -13.95
N TYR A 191 -1.71 -3.36 -12.89
CA TYR A 191 -2.77 -3.26 -11.89
C TYR A 191 -2.49 -2.05 -11.00
N ASP A 192 -3.10 -0.91 -11.33
CA ASP A 192 -2.90 0.34 -10.59
C ASP A 192 -3.87 0.45 -9.38
N ASN A 193 -3.74 1.54 -8.63
CA ASN A 193 -4.60 1.82 -7.48
C ASN A 193 -6.08 1.88 -7.83
N ASN A 194 -6.43 2.47 -8.98
CA ASN A 194 -7.83 2.61 -9.41
C ASN A 194 -8.42 1.24 -9.72
N LEU A 195 -7.71 0.43 -10.50
CA LEU A 195 -8.10 -0.92 -10.84
C LEU A 195 -8.24 -1.81 -9.59
N THR A 196 -7.29 -1.71 -8.67
CA THR A 196 -7.35 -2.40 -7.38
C THR A 196 -8.60 -2.04 -6.59
N PHE A 197 -8.92 -0.75 -6.50
CA PHE A 197 -10.10 -0.27 -5.79
C PHE A 197 -11.39 -0.80 -6.41
N VAL A 198 -11.50 -0.75 -7.74
CA VAL A 198 -12.67 -1.27 -8.48
C VAL A 198 -12.83 -2.78 -8.25
N ILE A 199 -11.77 -3.56 -8.45
CA ILE A 199 -11.80 -5.02 -8.23
C ILE A 199 -12.18 -5.35 -6.79
N ALA A 200 -11.63 -4.61 -5.81
CA ALA A 200 -11.95 -4.80 -4.40
C ALA A 200 -13.43 -4.62 -4.10
N LEU A 201 -14.01 -3.50 -4.53
CA LEU A 201 -15.41 -3.19 -4.25
C LEU A 201 -16.36 -4.15 -4.96
N LEU A 202 -16.11 -4.47 -6.24
CA LEU A 202 -16.91 -5.45 -6.97
C LEU A 202 -16.84 -6.82 -6.32
N LYS A 203 -15.64 -7.31 -5.98
CA LYS A 203 -15.48 -8.60 -5.33
C LYS A 203 -16.22 -8.64 -3.99
N LEU A 204 -16.07 -7.63 -3.15
CA LEU A 204 -16.76 -7.57 -1.86
C LEU A 204 -18.29 -7.44 -2.01
N HIS A 205 -18.77 -6.73 -3.02
CA HIS A 205 -20.20 -6.63 -3.32
C HIS A 205 -20.83 -7.99 -3.62
N TYR A 206 -20.24 -8.76 -4.55
CA TYR A 206 -20.76 -10.08 -4.89
C TYR A 206 -20.56 -11.10 -3.77
N GLU A 207 -19.48 -10.99 -3.00
CA GLU A 207 -19.27 -11.84 -1.81
C GLU A 207 -20.29 -11.54 -0.71
N LYS A 208 -20.69 -10.27 -0.54
CA LYS A 208 -21.81 -9.90 0.35
C LYS A 208 -23.10 -10.57 -0.10
N GLN A 209 -23.43 -10.52 -1.39
CA GLN A 209 -24.64 -11.18 -1.92
C GLN A 209 -24.63 -12.69 -1.68
N ALA A 210 -23.47 -13.33 -1.79
CA ALA A 210 -23.33 -14.78 -1.60
C ALA A 210 -23.34 -15.22 -0.13
N SER A 211 -22.74 -14.44 0.77
CA SER A 211 -22.48 -14.84 2.16
C SER A 211 -23.32 -14.11 3.22
N GLY A 212 -23.90 -12.96 2.87
CA GLY A 212 -24.56 -12.04 3.81
C GLY A 212 -23.59 -11.26 4.72
N VAL A 213 -22.27 -11.35 4.50
CA VAL A 213 -21.29 -10.59 5.28
C VAL A 213 -21.30 -9.12 4.82
N GLU A 214 -21.45 -8.22 5.79
CA GLU A 214 -21.43 -6.78 5.55
C GLU A 214 -19.99 -6.25 5.61
N TYR A 215 -19.65 -5.33 4.72
CA TYR A 215 -18.32 -4.71 4.63
C TYR A 215 -18.41 -3.21 4.79
N TYR A 216 -17.43 -2.63 5.49
CA TYR A 216 -17.32 -1.19 5.67
C TYR A 216 -15.85 -0.78 5.54
N LEU A 217 -15.55 0.24 4.75
CA LEU A 217 -14.18 0.75 4.67
C LEU A 217 -13.86 1.49 5.97
N SER A 218 -13.01 0.95 6.84
CA SER A 218 -12.71 1.57 8.12
C SER A 218 -11.65 2.68 7.98
N PHE A 219 -10.58 2.42 7.25
CA PHE A 219 -9.63 3.44 6.85
C PHE A 219 -8.88 3.00 5.61
N SER A 220 -8.16 3.94 5.01
CA SER A 220 -7.25 3.68 3.90
C SER A 220 -5.93 4.41 4.08
N GLU A 221 -4.88 3.84 3.51
CA GLU A 221 -3.55 4.44 3.42
C GLU A 221 -3.20 4.52 1.94
N TYR A 222 -2.87 5.69 1.41
CA TYR A 222 -2.71 5.85 -0.03
C TYR A 222 -1.70 6.93 -0.41
N ASN A 223 -1.18 6.82 -1.62
CA ASN A 223 -0.64 7.92 -2.41
C ASN A 223 -0.93 7.61 -3.90
N GLU A 224 -0.22 8.24 -4.81
CA GLU A 224 -0.40 8.03 -6.24
C GLU A 224 0.08 6.67 -6.78
N SER A 225 0.90 5.91 -6.03
CA SER A 225 1.47 4.61 -6.47
C SER A 225 1.29 3.48 -5.43
N TYR A 226 0.55 3.73 -4.35
CA TYR A 226 0.34 2.80 -3.25
C TYR A 226 -1.09 2.96 -2.72
N LEU A 227 -1.72 1.84 -2.40
CA LEU A 227 -3.06 1.82 -1.80
C LEU A 227 -3.17 0.68 -0.80
N ARG A 228 -3.75 0.97 0.36
CA ARG A 228 -4.27 -0.03 1.29
C ARG A 228 -5.66 0.37 1.75
N LEU A 229 -6.57 -0.59 1.69
CA LEU A 229 -7.95 -0.45 2.08
C LEU A 229 -8.21 -1.44 3.21
N TYR A 230 -8.68 -0.96 4.36
CA TYR A 230 -8.95 -1.77 5.52
C TYR A 230 -10.46 -1.87 5.72
N PHE A 231 -11.05 -2.97 5.29
CA PHE A 231 -12.47 -3.23 5.43
C PHE A 231 -12.73 -3.96 6.74
N ARG A 232 -13.60 -3.41 7.59
CA ARG A 232 -14.20 -4.17 8.69
C ARG A 232 -15.37 -4.97 8.16
N THR A 233 -15.58 -6.16 8.73
CA THR A 233 -16.72 -7.01 8.39
C THR A 233 -17.74 -7.06 9.54
N SER A 234 -18.95 -7.55 9.28
CA SER A 234 -19.91 -7.91 10.34
C SER A 234 -19.53 -9.17 11.13
N GLU A 235 -18.54 -9.95 10.67
CA GLU A 235 -18.13 -11.18 11.32
C GLU A 235 -17.37 -10.89 12.62
N MET A 236 -17.91 -11.41 13.72
CA MET A 236 -17.33 -11.31 15.06
C MET A 236 -17.34 -12.67 15.75
N LYS A 237 -16.25 -13.00 16.45
CA LYS A 237 -16.16 -14.17 17.34
C LYS A 237 -15.83 -13.70 18.75
N GLU A 238 -16.47 -14.30 19.75
CA GLU A 238 -16.19 -13.99 21.15
C GLU A 238 -14.75 -14.39 21.53
N LEU A 239 -14.04 -13.48 22.20
CA LEU A 239 -12.76 -13.74 22.85
C LEU A 239 -12.98 -13.69 24.37
N LYS A 240 -13.32 -14.85 24.95
CA LYS A 240 -13.75 -15.00 26.35
C LYS A 240 -12.84 -14.24 27.33
N GLY A 241 -13.45 -13.42 28.18
CA GLY A 241 -12.73 -12.64 29.20
C GLY A 241 -11.94 -11.43 28.67
N VAL A 242 -12.00 -11.14 27.36
CA VAL A 242 -11.31 -10.00 26.74
C VAL A 242 -12.29 -9.12 25.96
N GLY A 243 -13.13 -9.70 25.11
CA GLY A 243 -14.06 -8.96 24.26
C GLY A 243 -14.45 -9.76 23.01
N HIS A 244 -14.38 -9.14 21.84
CA HIS A 244 -14.69 -9.78 20.56
C HIS A 244 -13.55 -9.60 19.57
N LEU A 245 -13.28 -10.65 18.81
CA LEU A 245 -12.41 -10.60 17.65
C LEU A 245 -13.26 -10.32 16.41
N GLN A 246 -12.98 -9.21 15.73
CA GLN A 246 -13.66 -8.83 14.50
C GLN A 246 -12.78 -9.15 13.29
N ASN A 247 -13.36 -9.77 12.28
CA ASN A 247 -12.68 -10.01 11.01
C ASN A 247 -12.52 -8.70 10.23
N MET A 248 -11.35 -8.51 9.65
CA MET A 248 -11.03 -7.39 8.78
C MET A 248 -10.34 -7.90 7.52
N LEU A 249 -10.59 -7.24 6.39
CA LEU A 249 -9.92 -7.50 5.13
C LEU A 249 -9.02 -6.34 4.78
N LEU A 250 -7.76 -6.63 4.49
CA LEU A 250 -6.82 -5.69 3.90
C LEU A 250 -6.68 -5.99 2.41
N VAL A 251 -7.02 -5.01 1.59
CA VAL A 251 -6.66 -4.99 0.18
C VAL A 251 -5.49 -4.04 -0.01
N SER A 252 -4.43 -4.50 -0.66
CA SER A 252 -3.24 -3.67 -0.90
C SER A 252 -2.74 -3.74 -2.33
N ASN A 253 -2.23 -2.61 -2.80
CA ASN A 253 -1.52 -2.41 -4.06
C ASN A 253 -0.25 -1.60 -3.80
N ASP A 254 0.84 -2.00 -4.44
CA ASP A 254 2.07 -1.22 -4.53
C ASP A 254 2.54 -1.31 -5.99
N GLU A 255 2.23 -0.28 -6.78
CA GLU A 255 2.47 -0.24 -8.23
C GLU A 255 3.94 -0.31 -8.63
N ILE A 256 4.85 -0.33 -7.66
CA ILE A 256 6.29 -0.32 -7.92
C ILE A 256 6.92 -1.66 -7.51
N LYS A 257 6.37 -2.33 -6.49
CA LYS A 257 6.91 -3.59 -5.97
C LYS A 257 6.30 -4.80 -6.67
N ARG A 258 6.54 -6.00 -6.12
CA ARG A 258 6.20 -7.28 -6.75
C ARG A 258 4.72 -7.64 -6.69
N GLU A 259 3.99 -7.23 -5.65
CA GLU A 259 2.59 -7.58 -5.44
C GLU A 259 1.70 -6.43 -5.92
N ALA A 260 0.98 -6.68 -7.02
CA ALA A 260 0.12 -5.71 -7.67
C ALA A 260 -1.24 -5.61 -6.98
N LEU A 261 -1.83 -6.75 -6.63
CA LEU A 261 -3.06 -6.80 -5.84
C LEU A 261 -2.92 -7.89 -4.79
N ARG A 262 -3.33 -7.62 -3.57
CA ARG A 262 -3.36 -8.62 -2.52
C ARG A 262 -4.53 -8.41 -1.58
N PHE A 263 -5.24 -9.50 -1.30
CA PHE A 263 -6.20 -9.57 -0.22
C PHE A 263 -5.60 -10.36 0.94
N SER A 264 -5.76 -9.85 2.15
CA SER A 264 -5.33 -10.51 3.37
C SER A 264 -6.40 -10.41 4.45
N THR A 265 -6.60 -11.51 5.18
CA THR A 265 -7.50 -11.57 6.34
C THR A 265 -6.73 -11.18 7.59
N ILE A 266 -7.17 -10.16 8.29
CA ILE A 266 -6.56 -9.65 9.51
C ILE A 266 -7.63 -9.44 10.56
N CYS A 267 -7.24 -9.03 11.76
CA CYS A 267 -8.19 -8.98 12.86
C CYS A 267 -8.03 -7.72 13.70
N SER A 268 -9.13 -7.34 14.34
CA SER A 268 -9.09 -6.38 15.43
C SER A 268 -9.74 -6.94 16.68
N ILE A 269 -9.10 -6.72 17.83
CA ILE A 269 -9.66 -7.05 19.14
C ILE A 269 -10.48 -5.84 19.59
N ASN A 270 -11.79 -6.02 19.67
CA ASN A 270 -12.73 -5.06 20.26
C ASN A 270 -12.85 -5.38 21.75
N PHE A 271 -12.41 -4.48 22.62
CA PHE A 271 -12.39 -4.67 24.07
C PHE A 271 -12.97 -3.46 24.80
N LYS A 272 -13.48 -3.68 26.01
CA LYS A 272 -13.96 -2.61 26.89
C LYS A 272 -12.82 -2.14 27.79
N THR A 273 -12.60 -0.83 27.80
CA THR A 273 -11.64 -0.18 28.71
C THR A 273 -12.17 -0.13 30.14
N ALA A 274 -11.33 0.28 31.09
CA ALA A 274 -11.74 0.50 32.47
C ALA A 274 -12.90 1.51 32.64
N ASN A 275 -13.10 2.40 31.66
CA ASN A 275 -14.17 3.41 31.65
C ASN A 275 -15.41 2.97 30.83
N ASP A 276 -15.55 1.66 30.56
CA ASP A 276 -16.62 1.06 29.73
C ASP A 276 -16.70 1.57 28.28
N LYS A 277 -15.69 2.31 27.83
CA LYS A 277 -15.55 2.69 26.42
C LYS A 277 -15.04 1.50 25.62
N THR A 278 -15.67 1.22 24.48
CA THR A 278 -15.19 0.21 23.54
C THR A 278 -14.03 0.78 22.72
N GLU A 279 -12.90 0.09 22.75
CA GLU A 279 -11.73 0.37 21.92
C GLU A 279 -11.43 -0.81 21.00
N ARG A 280 -10.73 -0.52 19.90
CA ARG A 280 -10.34 -1.47 18.87
C ARG A 280 -8.83 -1.50 18.75
N LEU A 281 -8.20 -2.61 19.13
CA LEU A 281 -6.79 -2.85 18.85
C LEU A 281 -6.67 -3.64 17.55
N PHE A 282 -6.09 -3.01 16.54
CA PHE A 282 -5.81 -3.65 15.27
C PHE A 282 -4.46 -4.38 15.29
N ILE A 283 -4.46 -5.67 14.95
CA ILE A 283 -3.28 -6.54 14.97
C ILE A 283 -3.16 -7.31 13.66
N LYS A 284 -1.91 -7.62 13.26
CA LYS A 284 -1.64 -8.25 11.97
C LYS A 284 -0.57 -9.34 12.09
N PRO A 285 -0.86 -10.60 11.71
CA PRO A 285 0.16 -11.64 11.63
C PRO A 285 1.16 -11.36 10.50
N LYS A 286 2.27 -12.11 10.45
CA LYS A 286 3.16 -12.11 9.27
C LYS A 286 2.40 -12.46 8.00
N ASP A 287 2.85 -11.86 6.91
CA ASP A 287 2.23 -11.88 5.59
C ASP A 287 1.85 -13.25 5.03
N ILE A 288 2.54 -14.32 5.40
CA ILE A 288 2.26 -15.65 4.86
C ILE A 288 0.96 -16.23 5.45
N LYS A 289 0.67 -15.97 6.73
CA LYS A 289 -0.45 -16.60 7.44
C LYS A 289 -1.82 -16.01 7.08
N ASN A 290 -1.85 -14.74 6.68
CA ASN A 290 -3.09 -14.01 6.41
C ASN A 290 -3.42 -13.85 4.93
N LYS A 291 -2.57 -14.32 4.02
CA LYS A 291 -2.74 -14.10 2.59
C LYS A 291 -3.92 -14.91 2.05
N VAL A 292 -4.96 -14.21 1.59
CA VAL A 292 -6.14 -14.82 0.93
C VAL A 292 -5.80 -15.10 -0.53
N LEU A 293 -5.39 -14.06 -1.24
CA LEU A 293 -4.95 -14.14 -2.62
C LEU A 293 -3.97 -13.01 -2.93
N SER A 294 -3.17 -13.20 -3.98
CA SER A 294 -2.32 -12.15 -4.52
C SER A 294 -2.05 -12.35 -5.99
N ILE A 295 -2.04 -11.23 -6.70
CA ILE A 295 -1.73 -11.08 -8.10
C ILE A 295 -0.42 -10.30 -8.17
N SER A 296 0.55 -10.84 -8.89
CA SER A 296 1.82 -10.16 -9.14
C SER A 296 1.73 -9.34 -10.42
N HIS A 297 2.62 -8.36 -10.60
CA HIS A 297 2.71 -7.65 -11.87
C HIS A 297 3.14 -8.54 -13.05
N GLY A 298 3.62 -9.76 -12.79
CA GLY A 298 3.91 -10.77 -13.81
C GLY A 298 2.73 -11.64 -14.23
N THR A 299 1.58 -11.50 -13.57
CA THR A 299 0.40 -12.32 -13.81
C THR A 299 -0.50 -11.61 -14.83
N GLY A 300 -0.78 -12.25 -15.97
CA GLY A 300 -1.69 -11.71 -16.99
C GLY A 300 -3.15 -11.69 -16.53
N PRO A 301 -4.03 -10.92 -17.22
CA PRO A 301 -5.39 -10.63 -16.77
C PRO A 301 -6.24 -11.89 -16.55
N ASP A 302 -6.18 -12.88 -17.43
CA ASP A 302 -6.99 -14.11 -17.30
C ASP A 302 -6.69 -14.85 -16.00
N LEU A 303 -5.41 -15.14 -15.74
CA LEU A 303 -4.96 -15.80 -14.51
C LEU A 303 -5.15 -14.91 -13.27
N ALA A 304 -5.05 -13.60 -13.44
CA ALA A 304 -5.26 -12.62 -12.37
C ALA A 304 -6.72 -12.66 -11.90
N PHE A 305 -7.69 -12.63 -12.81
CA PHE A 305 -9.10 -12.68 -12.48
C PHE A 305 -9.55 -14.06 -12.00
N GLU A 306 -9.05 -15.15 -12.59
CA GLU A 306 -9.27 -16.51 -12.03
C GLU A 306 -8.78 -16.62 -10.58
N SER A 307 -7.71 -15.90 -10.21
CA SER A 307 -7.21 -15.93 -8.84
C SER A 307 -8.17 -15.31 -7.81
N LEU A 308 -9.14 -14.50 -8.25
CA LEU A 308 -10.17 -13.92 -7.38
C LEU A 308 -11.10 -14.99 -6.79
N GLU A 309 -11.24 -16.15 -7.43
CA GLU A 309 -11.97 -17.30 -6.88
C GLU A 309 -11.34 -17.83 -5.59
N LYS A 310 -10.04 -17.57 -5.35
CA LYS A 310 -9.37 -17.95 -4.10
C LYS A 310 -9.87 -17.16 -2.89
N PHE A 311 -10.67 -16.11 -3.10
CA PHE A 311 -11.26 -15.32 -2.02
C PHE A 311 -12.10 -16.16 -1.05
N VAL A 312 -12.68 -17.29 -1.50
CA VAL A 312 -13.43 -18.23 -0.65
C VAL A 312 -12.65 -18.69 0.59
N LYS A 313 -11.31 -18.71 0.52
CA LYS A 313 -10.40 -19.07 1.62
C LYS A 313 -10.37 -18.05 2.75
N SER A 314 -10.89 -16.84 2.53
CA SER A 314 -10.90 -15.75 3.52
C SER A 314 -11.50 -16.19 4.84
N LYS A 315 -12.61 -16.94 4.79
CA LYS A 315 -13.30 -17.47 5.96
C LYS A 315 -12.42 -18.44 6.73
N ASP A 316 -11.88 -19.46 6.07
CA ASP A 316 -11.01 -20.47 6.69
C ASP A 316 -9.77 -19.83 7.35
N ILE A 317 -9.18 -18.83 6.70
CA ILE A 317 -8.06 -18.07 7.26
C ILE A 317 -8.51 -17.31 8.51
N PHE A 318 -9.69 -16.66 8.49
CA PHE A 318 -10.22 -15.99 9.68
C PHE A 318 -10.44 -16.97 10.83
N GLU A 319 -10.97 -18.16 10.56
CA GLU A 319 -11.16 -19.19 11.60
C GLU A 319 -9.83 -19.64 12.20
N SER A 320 -8.82 -19.87 11.37
CA SER A 320 -7.48 -20.22 11.83
C SER A 320 -6.86 -19.11 12.70
N LEU A 321 -7.01 -17.85 12.30
CA LEU A 321 -6.54 -16.70 13.08
C LEU A 321 -7.30 -16.57 14.41
N CYS A 322 -8.60 -16.85 14.43
CA CYS A 322 -9.37 -16.87 15.66
C CYS A 322 -8.81 -17.88 16.66
N GLU A 323 -8.51 -19.10 16.22
CA GLU A 323 -7.94 -20.12 17.11
C GLU A 323 -6.57 -19.72 17.66
N GLU A 324 -5.69 -19.11 16.86
CA GLU A 324 -4.40 -18.60 17.34
C GLU A 324 -4.59 -17.49 18.39
N ILE A 325 -5.48 -16.53 18.12
CA ILE A 325 -5.69 -15.34 18.95
C ILE A 325 -6.43 -15.66 20.27
N LYS A 326 -7.17 -16.77 20.35
CA LYS A 326 -7.79 -17.24 21.61
C LYS A 326 -6.79 -17.33 22.77
N SER A 327 -5.53 -17.62 22.47
CA SER A 327 -4.44 -17.65 23.46
C SER A 327 -4.26 -16.34 24.23
N VAL A 328 -4.67 -15.19 23.66
CA VAL A 328 -4.61 -13.86 24.32
C VAL A 328 -5.43 -13.84 25.62
N ALA A 329 -6.56 -14.54 25.65
CA ALA A 329 -7.39 -14.63 26.87
C ALA A 329 -6.69 -15.32 28.04
N SER A 330 -5.67 -16.15 27.76
CA SER A 330 -4.95 -16.93 28.76
C SER A 330 -3.66 -16.28 29.28
N ILE A 331 -3.37 -15.03 28.90
CA ILE A 331 -2.16 -14.31 29.33
C ILE A 331 -2.22 -14.04 30.84
N LYS A 332 -1.21 -14.53 31.57
CA LYS A 332 -0.98 -14.25 32.99
C LYS A 332 0.18 -13.29 33.23
N GLU A 333 1.23 -13.40 32.43
CA GLU A 333 2.47 -12.64 32.58
C GLU A 333 2.48 -11.37 31.69
N HIS A 334 1.59 -10.41 31.97
CA HIS A 334 1.37 -9.25 31.10
C HIS A 334 2.62 -8.37 30.92
N ASN A 335 3.40 -8.19 31.98
CA ASN A 335 4.65 -7.42 31.93
C ASN A 335 5.72 -8.06 31.04
N GLN A 336 5.73 -9.39 30.89
CA GLN A 336 6.62 -10.07 29.94
C GLN A 336 6.23 -9.71 28.50
N ILE A 337 4.94 -9.62 28.19
CA ILE A 337 4.46 -9.24 26.84
C ILE A 337 4.83 -7.79 26.51
N ILE A 338 4.68 -6.87 27.46
CA ILE A 338 5.16 -5.48 27.32
C ILE A 338 6.66 -5.46 27.03
N HIS A 339 7.44 -6.26 27.77
CA HIS A 339 8.89 -6.33 27.60
C HIS A 339 9.29 -6.82 26.20
N LEU A 340 8.60 -7.82 25.64
CA LEU A 340 8.84 -8.32 24.28
C LEU A 340 8.63 -7.21 23.24
N VAL A 341 7.51 -6.49 23.32
CA VAL A 341 7.22 -5.37 22.40
C VAL A 341 8.26 -4.26 22.56
N ARG A 342 8.60 -3.90 23.80
CA ARG A 342 9.60 -2.87 24.09
C ARG A 342 10.97 -3.23 23.52
N SER A 343 11.43 -4.47 23.74
CA SER A 343 12.73 -4.95 23.23
C SER A 343 12.78 -4.95 21.71
N LYS A 344 11.68 -5.30 21.03
CA LYS A 344 11.59 -5.22 19.56
C LYS A 344 11.67 -3.79 19.05
N ILE A 345 10.99 -2.84 19.70
CA ILE A 345 11.10 -1.41 19.38
C ILE A 345 12.54 -0.92 19.61
N GLU A 346 13.16 -1.30 20.73
CA GLU A 346 14.55 -0.97 21.08
C GLU A 346 15.58 -1.49 20.08
N ASN A 347 15.37 -2.69 19.55
CA ASN A 347 16.29 -3.31 18.60
C ASN A 347 15.94 -3.01 17.14
N SER A 348 14.83 -2.30 16.88
CA SER A 348 14.41 -1.97 15.52
C SER A 348 15.38 -0.98 14.88
N ASN A 349 15.87 -1.36 13.70
CA ASN A 349 16.64 -0.51 12.80
C ASN A 349 15.78 0.22 11.77
N THR A 350 14.46 0.01 11.79
CA THR A 350 13.50 0.62 10.88
C THR A 350 13.48 2.13 11.08
N GLU A 351 13.69 2.90 10.01
CA GLU A 351 13.84 4.37 10.09
C GLU A 351 12.62 5.06 10.70
N SER A 352 11.40 4.62 10.33
CA SER A 352 10.14 5.13 10.87
C SER A 352 10.00 4.89 12.38
N ILE A 353 10.56 3.81 12.91
CA ILE A 353 10.58 3.51 14.35
C ILE A 353 11.66 4.31 15.07
N LYS A 354 12.84 4.51 14.44
CA LYS A 354 13.95 5.27 15.04
C LYS A 354 13.53 6.69 15.44
N LYS A 355 12.73 7.36 14.61
CA LYS A 355 12.27 8.75 14.87
C LYS A 355 11.36 8.86 16.10
N SER A 356 10.50 7.88 16.33
CA SER A 356 9.51 7.90 17.44
C SER A 356 9.87 6.98 18.61
N LYS A 357 11.11 6.46 18.64
CA LYS A 357 11.54 5.38 19.53
C LYS A 357 11.37 5.70 21.00
N GLU A 358 11.79 6.90 21.40
CA GLU A 358 11.74 7.32 22.80
C GLU A 358 10.30 7.55 23.29
N ASP A 359 9.42 8.08 22.44
CA ASP A 359 8.03 8.28 22.82
C ASP A 359 7.24 6.97 22.86
N LEU A 360 7.52 6.04 21.94
CA LEU A 360 6.97 4.68 21.99
C LEU A 360 7.39 3.94 23.27
N LYS A 361 8.65 4.11 23.71
CA LYS A 361 9.12 3.54 24.99
C LYS A 361 8.36 4.10 26.18
N LYS A 362 8.16 5.42 26.25
CA LYS A 362 7.45 6.07 27.36
C LYS A 362 6.04 5.51 27.54
N VAL A 363 5.33 5.22 26.45
CA VAL A 363 4.00 4.60 26.50
C VAL A 363 4.04 3.22 27.19
N LEU A 364 5.14 2.48 27.03
CA LEU A 364 5.36 1.14 27.56
C LEU A 364 5.97 1.10 28.98
N LEU A 365 6.31 2.26 29.57
CA LEU A 365 6.83 2.35 30.95
C LEU A 365 5.71 2.36 31.99
N LYS A 366 4.83 1.35 31.94
CA LYS A 366 3.73 1.18 32.91
C LYS A 366 3.67 -0.26 33.39
N ASP A 367 3.38 -0.44 34.66
CA ASP A 367 3.08 -1.74 35.24
C ASP A 367 1.69 -2.19 34.78
N ILE A 368 1.62 -3.35 34.12
CA ILE A 368 0.38 -3.87 33.53
C ILE A 368 -0.12 -5.04 34.35
N LYS A 369 -1.32 -4.89 34.91
CA LYS A 369 -1.91 -5.85 35.86
C LYS A 369 -2.89 -6.83 35.22
N ASN A 370 -3.39 -6.52 34.02
CA ASN A 370 -4.38 -7.34 33.34
C ASN A 370 -4.36 -7.15 31.81
N THR A 371 -5.08 -8.02 31.11
CA THR A 371 -5.13 -8.03 29.64
C THR A 371 -5.75 -6.76 29.08
N THR A 372 -6.75 -6.16 29.73
CA THR A 372 -7.34 -4.88 29.28
C THR A 372 -6.29 -3.77 29.27
N GLN A 373 -5.54 -3.59 30.34
CA GLN A 373 -4.46 -2.59 30.42
C GLN A 373 -3.35 -2.86 29.38
N LEU A 374 -3.06 -4.12 29.09
CA LEU A 374 -2.13 -4.51 28.03
C LEU A 374 -2.62 -4.02 26.66
N LEU A 375 -3.87 -4.32 26.31
CA LEU A 375 -4.47 -3.92 25.04
C LEU A 375 -4.61 -2.40 24.91
N GLU A 376 -5.00 -1.70 25.99
CA GLU A 376 -5.03 -0.24 26.03
C GLU A 376 -3.65 0.37 25.76
N SER A 377 -2.59 -0.20 26.33
CA SER A 377 -1.22 0.28 26.14
C SER A 377 -0.76 0.12 24.70
N PHE A 378 -1.09 -1.02 24.09
CA PHE A 378 -0.81 -1.26 22.67
C PHE A 378 -1.65 -0.38 21.75
N ASN A 379 -2.91 -0.11 22.08
CA ASN A 379 -3.74 0.79 21.30
C ASN A 379 -3.18 2.23 21.34
N LYS A 380 -2.71 2.68 22.51
CA LYS A 380 -2.06 3.98 22.67
C LYS A 380 -0.80 4.14 21.82
N LEU A 381 -0.02 3.07 21.62
CA LEU A 381 1.12 3.13 20.69
C LEU A 381 0.68 3.46 19.26
N MET A 382 -0.41 2.85 18.81
CA MET A 382 -0.93 3.04 17.45
C MET A 382 -1.51 4.43 17.20
N LEU A 383 -1.91 5.12 18.27
CA LEU A 383 -2.52 6.45 18.26
C LEU A 383 -1.52 7.57 18.57
N LEU A 384 -0.23 7.27 18.63
CA LEU A 384 0.80 8.27 18.93
C LEU A 384 0.88 9.31 17.81
N ASP A 385 0.82 10.59 18.17
CA ASP A 385 0.84 11.70 17.21
C ASP A 385 2.16 11.73 16.43
N GLY A 386 2.06 11.96 15.12
CA GLY A 386 3.21 12.00 14.22
C GLY A 386 3.80 10.62 13.86
N LEU A 387 3.23 9.52 14.37
CA LEU A 387 3.66 8.18 14.02
C LEU A 387 3.39 7.87 12.54
N GLU A 388 4.45 7.60 11.78
CA GLU A 388 4.36 7.28 10.36
C GLU A 388 3.60 5.96 10.10
N ILE A 389 2.92 5.86 8.95
CA ILE A 389 2.15 4.66 8.54
C ILE A 389 3.01 3.38 8.59
N ASP A 390 4.25 3.45 8.12
CA ASP A 390 5.15 2.29 8.13
C ASP A 390 5.57 1.88 9.55
N ALA A 391 5.60 2.82 10.51
CA ALA A 391 5.80 2.50 11.92
C ALA A 391 4.57 1.83 12.53
N LYS A 392 3.36 2.32 12.24
CA LYS A 392 2.09 1.68 12.64
C LYS A 392 2.03 0.23 12.16
N GLU A 393 2.37 -0.02 10.90
CA GLU A 393 2.43 -1.38 10.33
C GLU A 393 3.42 -2.30 11.02
N TYR A 394 4.62 -1.80 11.31
CA TYR A 394 5.60 -2.55 12.09
C TYR A 394 5.06 -2.91 13.48
N LEU A 395 4.43 -1.96 14.17
CA LEU A 395 3.86 -2.18 15.50
C LEU A 395 2.72 -3.20 15.48
N ARG A 396 1.81 -3.15 14.50
CA ARG A 396 0.71 -4.14 14.33
C ARG A 396 1.24 -5.58 14.29
N TYR A 397 2.36 -5.78 13.60
CA TYR A 397 3.06 -7.06 13.54
C TYR A 397 3.75 -7.42 14.87
N VAL A 398 4.53 -6.50 15.44
CA VAL A 398 5.25 -6.75 16.69
C VAL A 398 4.28 -7.09 17.83
N ILE A 399 3.17 -6.37 17.93
CA ILE A 399 2.12 -6.59 18.91
C ILE A 399 1.46 -7.95 18.69
N TYR A 400 1.14 -8.34 17.45
CA TYR A 400 0.62 -9.67 17.15
C TYR A 400 1.59 -10.77 17.62
N ASP A 401 2.87 -10.66 17.25
CA ASP A 401 3.88 -11.67 17.56
C ASP A 401 4.08 -11.83 19.08
N ALA A 402 4.03 -10.72 19.83
CA ALA A 402 4.08 -10.76 21.29
C ALA A 402 2.79 -11.31 21.93
N LEU A 403 1.62 -10.91 21.41
CA LEU A 403 0.30 -11.32 21.93
C LEU A 403 -0.07 -12.77 21.60
N VAL A 404 0.43 -13.34 20.50
CA VAL A 404 0.03 -14.66 20.02
C VAL A 404 1.20 -15.64 20.12
N ASN A 405 2.36 -15.29 19.57
CA ASN A 405 3.50 -16.20 19.48
C ASN A 405 4.43 -16.14 20.70
N ARG A 406 4.24 -15.16 21.60
CA ARG A 406 5.11 -14.90 22.76
C ARG A 406 6.58 -14.70 22.37
N LYS A 407 6.81 -14.06 21.22
CA LYS A 407 8.13 -13.79 20.65
C LYS A 407 8.37 -12.31 20.44
#